data_AF-A0A958FE87-F1
#
_entry.id   AF-A0A958FE87-F1
#
_cell.length_a   1.000
_cell.length_b   1.000
_cell.length_c   1.000
_cell.angle_alpha   90.00
_cell.angle_beta   90.00
_cell.angle_gamma   90.00
#
_symmetry.space_group_name_H-M   'P 1'
#
loop_
_entity.id
_entity.type
_entity.pdbx_description
1 polymer ?
#
loop_
_entity_poly.entity_id
_entity_poly.type
_entity_poly.pdbx_seq_one_letter_code
_entity_poly.pdbx_strand_id
1 'polypeptide(L)' 'LASIGTAAAPGVGILMLVIVLQQAGIPLEGIALILAVDRILDMIRTTVNVTSDATASTIIAASEGQLQEVKEF' A
#
# COMPACT_ATOMS: atom_id res chain seq x y z
N LEU A 1 6.99 -7.42 -7.97
CA LEU A 1 5.90 -8.05 -8.76
C LEU A 1 4.51 -7.77 -8.16
N ALA A 2 4.28 -8.00 -6.87
CA ALA A 2 3.00 -7.76 -6.20
C ALA A 2 2.47 -6.30 -6.23
N SER A 3 3.36 -5.31 -6.22
CA SER A 3 2.99 -3.89 -6.04
C SER A 3 2.57 -3.14 -7.30
N ILE A 4 2.93 -3.62 -8.50
CA ILE A 4 2.76 -2.85 -9.76
C ILE A 4 1.40 -3.12 -10.43
N GLY A 5 0.70 -4.21 -10.06
CA GLY A 5 -0.56 -4.64 -10.69
C GLY A 5 -1.78 -4.72 -9.78
N THR A 6 -1.65 -4.33 -8.51
CA THR A 6 -2.76 -4.41 -7.56
C THR A 6 -3.53 -3.10 -7.56
N ALA A 7 -4.73 -3.07 -8.16
CA ALA A 7 -5.64 -1.93 -8.02
C ALA A 7 -5.94 -1.69 -6.53
N ALA A 8 -5.93 -0.43 -6.09
CA ALA A 8 -6.22 -0.06 -4.71
C ALA A 8 -7.69 -0.40 -4.40
N ALA A 9 -7.93 -1.58 -3.83
CA ALA A 9 -9.24 -2.02 -3.39
C ALA A 9 -9.13 -2.61 -1.97
N PRO A 10 -10.16 -2.43 -1.12
CA PRO A 10 -10.15 -2.98 0.24
C PRO A 10 -9.95 -4.50 0.25
N GLY A 11 -9.11 -4.98 1.16
CA GLY A 11 -8.91 -6.42 1.40
C GLY A 11 -8.00 -7.17 0.41
N VAL A 12 -7.44 -6.50 -0.61
CA VAL A 12 -6.50 -7.15 -1.55
C VAL A 12 -5.17 -7.53 -0.87
N GLY A 13 -4.84 -6.88 0.25
CA GLY A 13 -3.65 -7.21 1.05
C GLY A 13 -3.61 -8.66 1.54
N ILE A 14 -4.75 -9.22 1.97
CA ILE A 14 -4.86 -10.63 2.41
C ILE A 14 -4.68 -11.58 1.24
N LEU A 15 -5.32 -11.28 0.10
CA LEU A 15 -5.21 -12.12 -1.10
C LEU A 15 -3.76 -12.27 -1.53
N MET A 16 -3.02 -11.15 -1.54
CA MET A 16 -1.61 -11.16 -1.89
C MET A 16 -0.75 -11.89 -0.86
N LEU A 17 -1.10 -11.81 0.43
CA LEU A 17 -0.41 -12.56 1.48
C LEU A 17 -0.61 -14.08 1.31
N VAL A 18 -1.82 -14.54 0.99
CA VAL A 18 -2.12 -15.96 0.70
C VAL A 18 -1.22 -16.46 -0.43
N ILE A 19 -1.15 -15.71 -1.53
CA ILE A 19 -0.32 -16.06 -2.69
C ILE A 19 1.15 -16.16 -2.27
N VAL A 20 1.68 -15.19 -1.53
CA VAL A 20 3.09 -15.18 -1.10
C VAL A 20 3.40 -16.35 -0.18
N LEU A 21 2.54 -16.67 0.79
CA LEU A 21 2.75 -17.80 1.70
C LEU A 21 2.73 -19.14 0.96
N GLN A 22 1.83 -19.31 -0.01
CA GLN A 22 1.82 -20.49 -0.88
C GLN A 22 3.11 -20.61 -1.70
N GLN A 23 3.58 -19.52 -2.30
CA GLN A 23 4.85 -19.52 -3.05
C GLN A 23 6.07 -19.84 -2.16
N ALA A 24 6.02 -19.43 -0.90
CA ALA A 24 7.07 -19.69 0.09
C ALA A 24 6.96 -21.08 0.77
N GLY A 25 5.92 -21.88 0.45
CA GLY A 25 5.67 -23.17 1.09
C GLY A 25 5.25 -23.08 2.57
N ILE A 26 4.76 -21.91 3.00
CA ILE A 26 4.33 -21.68 4.39
C ILE A 26 2.85 -22.06 4.54
N PRO A 27 2.50 -22.90 5.55
CA PRO A 27 1.12 -23.28 5.81
C PRO A 27 0.22 -22.06 6.12
N LEU A 28 -1.01 -22.06 5.58
CA LEU A 28 -1.92 -20.91 5.59
C LEU A 28 -2.68 -20.73 6.90
N GLU A 29 -2.59 -21.69 7.83
CA GLU A 29 -3.31 -21.73 9.09
C GLU A 29 -3.00 -20.50 9.97
N GLY A 30 -1.82 -19.89 9.80
CA GLY A 30 -1.42 -18.65 10.49
C GLY A 30 -2.15 -17.38 10.04
N ILE A 31 -2.83 -17.39 8.89
CA ILE A 31 -3.57 -16.21 8.38
C ILE A 31 -4.78 -15.89 9.27
N ALA A 32 -5.35 -16.88 9.95
CA ALA A 32 -6.50 -16.67 10.83
C ALA A 32 -6.25 -15.60 11.91
N LEU A 33 -5.01 -15.50 12.40
CA LEU A 33 -4.60 -14.47 13.38
C LEU A 33 -4.53 -13.07 12.75
N ILE A 34 -4.19 -12.98 11.46
CA ILE A 34 -4.03 -11.73 10.74
C ILE A 34 -5.39 -11.18 10.29
N LEU A 35 -6.36 -12.05 9.98
CA LEU A 35 -7.72 -11.66 9.62
C LEU A 35 -8.39 -10.77 10.68
N ALA A 36 -8.08 -10.99 11.96
CA ALA A 36 -8.64 -10.20 13.06
C ALA A 36 -8.23 -8.72 13.01
N VAL A 37 -7.03 -8.42 12.49
CA VAL A 37 -6.47 -7.06 12.40
C VAL A 37 -6.43 -6.52 10.97
N ASP A 38 -6.77 -7.34 9.99
CA ASP A 38 -6.65 -7.03 8.56
C ASP A 38 -7.26 -5.68 8.21
N ARG A 39 -8.47 -5.39 8.72
CA ARG A 39 -9.16 -4.14 8.38
C ARG A 39 -8.38 -2.89 8.80
N ILE A 40 -7.70 -2.93 9.93
CA ILE A 40 -6.86 -1.82 10.43
C ILE A 40 -5.57 -1.75 9.59
N LEU A 41 -4.95 -2.89 9.33
CA LEU A 41 -3.73 -2.97 8.52
C LEU A 41 -3.96 -2.50 7.08
N ASP A 42 -5.11 -2.79 6.50
CA ASP A 42 -5.51 -2.37 5.15
C ASP A 42 -5.68 -0.85 5.05
N MET A 43 -6.27 -0.22 6.07
CA MET A 43 -6.37 1.24 6.14
C MET A 43 -4.99 1.90 6.27
N ILE A 44 -4.14 1.41 7.18
CA ILE A 44 -2.77 1.92 7.35
C ILE A 44 -1.98 1.80 6.03
N ARG A 45 -2.07 0.64 5.37
CA ARG A 45 -1.43 0.41 4.08
C ARG A 45 -1.90 1.40 3.02
N THR A 46 -3.21 1.63 2.94
CA THR A 46 -3.79 2.60 2.00
C THR A 46 -3.24 4.01 2.25
N THR A 47 -3.21 4.46 3.50
CA THR A 47 -2.68 5.77 3.87
C THR A 47 -1.20 5.90 3.48
N VAL A 48 -0.37 4.92 3.85
CA VAL A 48 1.07 4.95 3.54
C VAL A 48 1.32 4.99 2.04
N ASN A 49 0.60 4.19 1.25
CA ASN A 49 0.74 4.17 -0.20
C ASN A 49 0.39 5.53 -0.83
N VAL A 50 -0.71 6.16 -0.41
CA VAL A 50 -1.09 7.49 -0.90
C VAL A 50 -0.06 8.54 -0.48
N THR A 51 0.42 8.49 0.76
CA THR A 51 1.44 9.42 1.25
C THR A 51 2.76 9.27 0.51
N SER A 52 3.20 8.04 0.19
CA SER A 52 4.44 7.83 -0.57
C SER A 52 4.33 8.35 -1.99
N ASP A 53 3.20 8.16 -2.66
CA ASP A 53 2.97 8.68 -4.00
C ASP A 53 2.98 10.21 -4.01
N ALA A 54 2.28 10.84 -3.06
CA ALA A 54 2.30 12.29 -2.89
C ALA A 54 3.71 12.81 -2.58
N THR A 55 4.47 12.11 -1.73
CA THR A 55 5.86 12.46 -1.38
C THR A 55 6.76 12.39 -2.61
N ALA A 56 6.71 11.29 -3.37
CA ALA A 56 7.50 11.12 -4.58
C ALA A 56 7.13 12.17 -5.64
N SER A 57 5.84 12.43 -5.87
CA SER A 57 5.38 13.49 -6.78
C SER A 57 5.89 14.87 -6.34
N THR A 58 5.88 15.17 -5.05
CA THR A 58 6.39 16.45 -4.52
C THR A 58 7.89 16.58 -4.72
N ILE A 59 8.66 15.51 -4.45
CA ILE A 59 10.12 15.48 -4.66
C ILE A 59 10.46 15.72 -6.14
N ILE A 60 9.77 15.03 -7.05
CA ILE A 60 9.97 15.20 -8.49
C ILE A 60 9.56 16.60 -8.94
N ALA A 61 8.42 17.11 -8.48
CA ALA A 61 8.00 18.47 -8.81
C ALA A 61 9.02 19.51 -8.33
N ALA A 62 9.62 19.31 -7.15
CA ALA A 62 10.68 20.19 -6.65
C ALA A 62 11.95 20.10 -7.52
N SER A 63 12.38 18.90 -7.92
CA SER A 63 13.57 18.73 -8.75
C SER A 63 13.42 19.30 -10.15
N GLU A 64 12.22 19.27 -10.71
CA GLU A 64 11.90 19.82 -12.03
C GLU A 64 11.51 21.30 -12.00
N GLY A 65 11.54 21.95 -10.83
CA GLY A 65 11.13 23.36 -10.67
C GLY A 65 9.63 23.60 -10.90
N GLN A 66 8.81 22.56 -10.75
CA GLN A 66 7.36 22.55 -10.96
C GLN A 66 6.55 22.60 -9.65
N LEU A 67 7.22 22.61 -8.49
CA LEU A 67 6.53 22.71 -7.20
C LEU A 67 5.95 24.12 -7.01
N GLN A 68 4.63 24.21 -6.89
CA GLN A 68 3.91 25.47 -6.70
C GLN A 68 3.71 25.78 -5.22
N GLU A 69 3.79 27.07 -4.85
CA GLU A 69 3.34 27.51 -3.52
C GLU A 69 1.82 27.35 -3.42
N VAL A 70 1.38 26.66 -2.36
CA VAL A 70 -0.03 26.58 -2.01
C VAL A 70 -0.44 27.96 -1.50
N LYS A 71 -1.24 28.69 -2.26
CA LYS A 71 -1.89 29.91 -1.76
C LYS A 71 -2.94 29.49 -0.73
N GLU A 72 -2.85 30.04 0.47
CA GLU A 72 -3.92 29.90 1.47
C GLU A 72 -5.24 30.46 0.89
N PHE A 73 -6.34 29.78 1.22
CA PHE A 73 -7.70 30.12 0.78
C PHE A 73 -8.28 31.29 1.57
#